data_AF-A0A8A0RJ89-F1
#
_entry.id   AF-A0A8A0RJ89-F1
#
_cell.length_a   1.000
_cell.length_b   1.000
_cell.length_c   1.000
_cell.angle_alpha   90.00
_cell.angle_beta   90.00
_cell.angle_gamma   90.00
#
_symmetry.space_group_name_H-M   'P 1'
#
loop_
_entity.id
_entity.type
_entity.pdbx_description
1 polymer ?
#
loop_
_entity_poly.entity_id
_entity_poly.type
_entity_poly.pdbx_seq_one_letter_code
_entity_poly.pdbx_strand_id
1 'polypeptide(L)'
;MNNLLISACIILVITISLCLYKGARGPTIADRLVAVNVIGTKTVVLISLVSFIFEKTFFLDVALVYALISFLTTIMVADYMVGENKKEEEGIK
;
A
#
# COMPACT_ATOMS: atom_id res chain seq x y z
N MET A 1 1.59 21.34 -18.77
CA MET A 1 1.73 19.95 -18.29
C MET A 1 1.85 19.88 -16.77
N ASN A 2 2.72 20.70 -16.16
CA ASN A 2 3.05 20.58 -14.73
C ASN A 2 1.85 20.82 -13.79
N ASN A 3 0.94 21.74 -14.12
CA ASN A 3 -0.26 21.99 -13.31
C ASN A 3 -1.22 20.78 -13.25
N LEU A 4 -1.25 19.94 -14.30
CA LEU A 4 -2.04 18.70 -14.32
C LEU A 4 -1.44 17.64 -13.38
N LEU A 5 -0.11 17.47 -13.44
CA LEU A 5 0.63 16.54 -12.58
C LEU A 5 0.54 16.93 -11.11
N ILE A 6 0.61 18.22 -10.80
CA ILE A 6 0.46 18.75 -9.44
C ILE A 6 -0.97 18.51 -8.93
N SER A 7 -2.00 18.77 -9.74
CA SER A 7 -3.39 18.47 -9.40
C SER A 7 -3.62 16.98 -9.11
N ALA A 8 -3.06 16.10 -9.95
CA ALA A 8 -3.12 14.66 -9.74
C ALA A 8 -2.45 14.22 -8.44
N CYS A 9 -1.30 14.81 -8.08
CA CYS A 9 -0.64 14.55 -6.79
C CYS A 9 -1.54 14.96 -5.61
N ILE A 10 -2.17 16.14 -5.67
CA ILE A 10 -3.09 16.62 -4.62
C ILE A 10 -4.27 15.67 -4.45
N ILE A 11 -4.89 15.24 -5.56
CA ILE A 11 -6.00 14.27 -5.54
C ILE A 11 -5.55 12.93 -4.95
N LEU A 12 -4.35 12.47 -5.30
CA LEU A 12 -3.79 11.23 -4.74
C LEU A 12 -3.57 11.34 -3.23
N VAL A 13 -3.02 12.44 -2.73
CA VAL A 13 -2.82 12.67 -1.29
C VAL A 13 -4.16 12.65 -0.53
N ILE A 14 -5.18 13.30 -1.08
CA ILE A 14 -6.54 13.27 -0.51
C ILE A 14 -7.09 11.84 -0.50
N THR A 15 -6.91 11.11 -1.60
CA THR A 15 -7.38 9.72 -1.72
C THR A 15 -6.64 8.78 -0.78
N ILE A 16 -5.32 8.97 -0.58
CA ILE A 16 -4.52 8.23 0.39
C ILE A 16 -5.04 8.50 1.80
N SER A 17 -5.31 9.76 2.14
CA SER A 17 -5.85 10.15 3.46
C SER A 17 -7.22 9.51 3.73
N LEU A 18 -8.10 9.47 2.73
CA LEU A 18 -9.39 8.78 2.81
C LEU A 18 -9.24 7.25 2.95
N CYS A 19 -8.30 6.65 2.21
CA CYS A 19 -7.99 5.22 2.31
C CYS A 19 -7.42 4.87 3.68
N LEU A 20 -6.57 5.72 4.25
CA LEU A 20 -6.00 5.56 5.58
C LEU A 20 -7.10 5.57 6.64
N TYR A 21 -8.06 6.50 6.53
CA TYR A 21 -9.24 6.55 7.39
C TYR A 21 -10.11 5.29 7.28
N LYS A 22 -10.38 4.83 6.06
CA LYS A 22 -11.18 3.61 5.83
C LYS A 22 -10.46 2.35 6.34
N GLY A 23 -9.14 2.27 6.14
CA GLY A 23 -8.32 1.15 6.61
C GLY A 23 -8.26 1.06 8.13
N ALA A 24 -8.12 2.19 8.82
CA ALA A 24 -8.14 2.23 10.28
C ALA A 24 -9.51 1.82 10.86
N ARG A 25 -10.61 2.09 10.15
CA ARG A 25 -11.97 1.76 10.57
C ARG A 25 -12.44 0.35 10.17
N GLY A 26 -11.58 -0.45 9.52
CA GLY A 26 -11.88 -1.82 9.14
C GLY A 26 -12.11 -2.72 10.37
N PRO A 27 -13.27 -3.39 10.47
CA PRO A 27 -13.61 -4.25 11.62
C PRO A 27 -12.81 -5.56 11.64
N THR A 28 -12.41 -6.07 10.47
CA THR A 28 -11.66 -7.32 10.35
C THR A 28 -10.17 -7.07 10.09
N ILE A 29 -9.31 -8.01 10.52
CA ILE A 29 -7.87 -7.96 10.23
C ILE A 29 -7.63 -8.07 8.71
N ALA A 30 -8.45 -8.86 8.01
CA ALA A 30 -8.43 -8.96 6.55
C ALA A 30 -8.75 -7.62 5.86
N ASP A 31 -9.74 -6.85 6.33
CA ASP A 31 -10.05 -5.52 5.79
C ASP A 31 -8.88 -4.55 5.98
N ARG A 32 -8.18 -4.63 7.12
CA ARG A 32 -6.99 -3.82 7.39
C ARG A 32 -5.85 -4.19 6.45
N LEU A 33 -5.65 -5.49 6.20
CA LEU A 33 -4.64 -5.99 5.27
C LEU A 33 -4.87 -5.50 3.84
N VAL A 34 -6.11 -5.61 3.35
CA VAL A 34 -6.51 -5.10 2.04
C VAL A 34 -6.33 -3.58 1.96
N ALA A 35 -6.66 -2.86 3.03
CA ALA A 35 -6.46 -1.41 3.08
C ALA A 35 -4.98 -1.01 2.99
N VAL A 36 -4.08 -1.71 3.69
CA VAL A 36 -2.62 -1.49 3.61
C VAL A 36 -2.12 -1.66 2.17
N ASN A 37 -2.54 -2.71 1.48
CA ASN A 37 -2.15 -2.94 0.08
C ASN A 37 -2.65 -1.83 -0.86
N VAL A 38 -3.88 -1.34 -0.65
CA VAL A 38 -4.43 -0.22 -1.43
C VAL A 38 -3.66 1.08 -1.17
N ILE A 39 -3.27 1.34 0.08
CA ILE A 39 -2.44 2.50 0.45
C ILE A 39 -1.05 2.40 -0.19
N GLY A 40 -0.44 1.23 -0.14
CA GLY A 40 0.86 0.98 -0.75
C GLY A 40 0.86 1.23 -2.25
N THR A 41 -0.14 0.69 -2.97
CA THR A 41 -0.28 0.94 -4.42
C THR A 41 -0.43 2.44 -4.73
N LYS A 42 -1.21 3.20 -3.94
CA LYS A 42 -1.33 4.65 -4.13
C LYS A 42 -0.02 5.40 -3.87
N THR A 43 0.75 4.93 -2.89
CA THR A 43 2.06 5.50 -2.56
C THR A 43 3.05 5.29 -3.72
N VAL A 44 3.08 4.10 -4.32
CA VAL A 44 3.91 3.80 -5.51
C VAL A 44 3.54 4.73 -6.67
N VAL A 45 2.25 4.91 -6.95
CA VAL A 45 1.78 5.82 -8.00
C VAL A 45 2.21 7.26 -7.72
N LEU A 46 2.14 7.69 -6.45
CA LEU A 46 2.58 9.03 -6.04
C LEU A 46 4.08 9.22 -6.25
N ILE A 47 4.93 8.25 -5.85
CA ILE A 47 6.38 8.31 -6.07
C ILE A 47 6.70 8.33 -7.58
N SER A 48 5.97 7.56 -8.38
CA SER A 48 6.12 7.53 -9.84
C SER A 48 5.74 8.87 -10.49
N LEU A 49 4.65 9.52 -10.05
CA LEU A 49 4.30 10.87 -10.51
C LEU A 49 5.37 11.90 -10.12
N VAL A 50 5.90 11.81 -8.90
CA VAL A 50 6.99 12.68 -8.44
C VAL A 50 8.23 12.50 -9.31
N SER A 51 8.60 11.26 -9.66
CA SER A 51 9.68 10.99 -10.60
C SER A 51 9.53 11.74 -11.92
N PHE A 52 8.31 11.76 -12.46
CA PHE A 52 7.99 12.46 -13.69
C PHE A 52 8.08 13.98 -13.57
N ILE A 53 7.67 14.54 -12.42
CA ILE A 53 7.75 15.99 -12.16
C ILE A 53 9.21 16.46 -12.03
N PHE A 54 10.07 15.66 -11.39
CA PHE A 54 11.48 16.00 -11.20
C PHE A 54 12.37 15.62 -12.39
N GLU A 55 11.82 14.95 -13.42
CA GLU A 55 12.55 14.43 -14.59
C GLU A 55 13.76 13.56 -14.21
N LYS A 56 13.67 12.90 -13.06
CA LYS A 56 14.73 12.02 -12.52
C LYS A 56 14.19 10.61 -12.41
N THR A 57 14.76 9.71 -13.20
CA THR A 57 14.39 8.28 -13.23
C THR A 57 14.76 7.53 -11.95
N PHE A 58 15.70 8.04 -11.16
CA PHE A 58 16.11 7.43 -9.87
C PHE A 58 14.93 7.20 -8.90
N PHE A 59 13.89 8.04 -8.96
CA PHE A 59 12.69 7.85 -8.14
C PHE A 59 11.85 6.64 -8.56
N LEU A 60 11.94 6.18 -9.81
CA LEU A 60 11.27 4.95 -10.26
C LEU A 60 11.87 3.71 -9.60
N ASP A 61 13.18 3.67 -9.38
CA ASP A 61 13.82 2.56 -8.68
C ASP A 61 13.28 2.43 -7.26
N VAL A 62 13.13 3.56 -6.55
CA VAL A 62 12.50 3.63 -5.23
C VAL A 62 11.03 3.20 -5.29
N ALA A 63 10.28 3.63 -6.31
CA ALA A 63 8.89 3.24 -6.48
C ALA A 63 8.74 1.71 -6.68
N LEU A 64 9.63 1.09 -7.47
CA LEU A 64 9.64 -0.35 -7.71
C LEU A 64 9.96 -1.13 -6.42
N VAL A 65 10.97 -0.70 -5.66
CA VAL A 65 11.27 -1.31 -4.36
C VAL A 65 10.09 -1.18 -3.40
N TYR A 66 9.44 -0.02 -3.35
CA TYR A 66 8.28 0.20 -2.49
C TYR A 66 7.08 -0.67 -2.88
N ALA A 67 6.87 -0.88 -4.18
CA ALA A 67 5.83 -1.77 -4.70
C ALA A 67 6.06 -3.21 -4.24
N LEU A 68 7.30 -3.69 -4.34
CA LEU A 68 7.68 -5.04 -3.90
C LEU A 68 7.49 -5.20 -2.38
N ILE A 69 7.95 -4.23 -1.58
CA ILE A 69 7.83 -4.27 -0.11
C ILE A 69 6.36 -4.29 0.32
N SER A 70 5.52 -3.41 -0.27
CA SER A 70 4.09 -3.36 0.05
C SER A 70 3.39 -4.68 -0.25
N PHE A 71 3.71 -5.28 -1.39
CA PHE A 71 3.14 -6.56 -1.80
C PHE A 71 3.60 -7.71 -0.88
N LEU A 72 4.90 -7.78 -0.60
CA LEU A 72 5.47 -8.79 0.30
C LEU A 72 4.89 -8.68 1.71
N THR A 73 4.78 -7.47 2.26
CA THR A 73 4.18 -7.25 3.58
C THR A 73 2.75 -7.80 3.65
N THR A 74 1.98 -7.61 2.59
CA THR A 74 0.60 -8.10 2.51
C THR A 74 0.57 -9.63 2.48
N ILE A 75 1.45 -10.27 1.70
CA ILE A 75 1.56 -11.73 1.64
C ILE A 75 2.02 -12.32 2.97
N MET A 76 3.04 -11.73 3.61
CA MET A 76 3.57 -12.23 4.87
C MET A 76 2.52 -12.21 5.97
N VAL A 77 1.71 -11.15 6.04
CA VAL A 77 0.62 -11.07 7.01
C VAL A 77 -0.50 -12.06 6.66
N ALA A 78 -0.84 -12.23 5.38
CA ALA A 78 -1.81 -13.23 4.97
C ALA A 78 -1.38 -14.66 5.33
N ASP A 79 -0.12 -15.00 5.05
CA ASP A 79 0.47 -16.31 5.38
C ASP A 79 0.48 -16.56 6.89
N TYR A 80 0.86 -15.56 7.68
CA TYR A 80 0.81 -15.63 9.14
C TYR A 80 -0.60 -15.92 9.66
N MET A 81 -1.62 -15.24 9.13
CA MET A 81 -3.03 -15.44 9.53
C MET A 81 -3.56 -16.85 9.15
N VAL A 82 -3.16 -17.37 7.99
CA VAL A 82 -3.53 -18.74 7.56
C VAL A 82 -2.78 -19.77 8.41
N GLY A 83 -1.51 -19.51 8.74
CA GLY A 83 -0.69 -20.37 9.58
C GLY A 83 -1.19 -20.47 11.03
N GLU A 84 -1.71 -19.38 11.61
CA GLU A 84 -2.37 -19.40 12.93
C GLU A 84 -3.62 -20.28 12.94
N ASN A 85 -4.49 -20.17 11.95
CA ASN A 85 -5.71 -20.99 11.87
C ASN A 85 -5.41 -22.49 11.90
N LYS A 86 -4.32 -22.93 11.23
CA LYS A 86 -3.92 -24.35 11.24
C LYS A 86 -3.42 -24.84 12.60
N LYS A 87 -2.74 -23.99 13.39
CA LYS A 87 -2.24 -24.36 14.73
C LYS A 87 -3.36 -24.47 15.75
N GLU A 88 -4.40 -23.65 15.61
CA GLU A 88 -5.61 -23.72 16.43
C GLU A 88 -6.42 -25.00 16.15
N GLU A 89 -6.47 -25.46 14.90
CA GLU A 89 -7.12 -26.72 14.51
C GLU A 89 -6.35 -27.97 14.97
N GLU A 90 -5.02 -27.91 15.07
CA GLU A 90 -4.17 -29.03 15.54
C GLU A 90 -4.01 -29.12 17.07
N GLY A 91 -4.59 -28.20 17.84
CA GLY A 91 -4.65 -28.29 19.31
C GLY A 91 -3.29 -28.22 20.02
N ILE A 92 -2.27 -27.68 19.37
CA ILE A 92 -0.94 -27.50 19.98
C ILE A 92 -0.92 -26.16 20.73
N LYS A 93 -1.23 -26.22 22.02
CA LYS A 93 -0.93 -25.14 22.98
C LYS A 93 0.54 -25.12 23.37
#